data_AF-A0A2K3MHP6-F1
#
_entry.id   AF-A0A2K3MHP6-F1
#
_cell.length_a   1.000
_cell.length_b   1.000
_cell.length_c   1.000
_cell.angle_alpha   90.00
_cell.angle_beta   90.00
_cell.angle_gamma   90.00
#
_symmetry.space_group_name_H-M   'P 1'
#
loop_
_entity.id
_entity.type
_entity.pdbx_description
1 polymer ?
#
loop_
_entity_poly.entity_id
_entity_poly.type
_entity_poly.pdbx_seq_one_letter_code
_entity_poly.pdbx_strand_id
1 'polypeptide(L)'
;MAPREKWLTFPDMGHIIASYFNKVVVLLTKNERSGASETFFPLRGTPPQDPDSKILCIGGVPDHFVYVKLKQHCPLPPTCKTWTKYCTQEASSWQTSFVDRQAEFVALMDNEKGDAVPKRKLQKGDSKECPIDCL
;
A
#
# COMPACT_ATOMS: atom_id res chain seq x y z
N MET A 1 -6.07 -25.85 1.28
CA MET A 1 -5.45 -24.54 0.94
C MET A 1 -4.59 -24.73 -0.29
N ALA A 2 -4.50 -23.74 -1.19
CA ALA A 2 -3.60 -23.81 -2.33
C ALA A 2 -2.12 -23.87 -1.87
N PRO A 3 -1.21 -24.50 -2.62
CA PRO A 3 0.23 -24.46 -2.34
C PRO A 3 0.77 -23.02 -2.34
N ARG A 4 1.74 -22.70 -1.47
CA ARG A 4 2.23 -21.31 -1.26
C ARG A 4 2.84 -20.70 -2.52
N GLU A 5 3.51 -21.51 -3.32
CA GLU A 5 4.08 -21.14 -4.60
C GLU A 5 3.03 -20.78 -5.67
N LYS A 6 1.75 -21.03 -5.40
CA LYS A 6 0.62 -20.67 -6.25
C LYS A 6 -0.22 -19.53 -5.65
N TRP A 7 0.19 -18.95 -4.53
CA TRP A 7 -0.53 -17.85 -3.92
C TRP A 7 -0.40 -16.58 -4.77
N LEU A 8 -1.39 -15.70 -4.61
CA LEU A 8 -1.35 -14.37 -5.21
C LEU A 8 -0.15 -13.61 -4.60
N THR A 9 0.69 -13.03 -5.45
CA THR A 9 1.83 -12.21 -5.04
C THR A 9 1.74 -10.80 -5.61
N PHE A 10 2.10 -9.81 -4.80
CA PHE A 10 2.25 -8.42 -5.24
C PHE A 10 3.73 -8.04 -5.20
N PRO A 11 4.20 -7.11 -6.06
CA PRO A 11 3.40 -6.22 -6.94
C PRO A 11 3.03 -6.81 -8.31
N ASP A 12 3.70 -7.86 -8.80
CA ASP A 12 3.60 -8.30 -10.20
C ASP A 12 2.17 -8.68 -10.64
N MET A 13 1.42 -9.41 -9.81
CA MET A 13 0.06 -9.81 -10.17
C MET A 13 -0.93 -8.65 -10.15
N GLY A 14 -0.61 -7.52 -9.50
CA GLY A 14 -1.42 -6.30 -9.54
C GLY A 14 -1.63 -5.79 -10.96
N HIS A 15 -0.55 -5.75 -11.77
CA HIS A 15 -0.61 -5.34 -13.17
C HIS A 15 -1.43 -6.31 -14.04
N ILE A 16 -1.33 -7.61 -13.76
CA ILE A 16 -2.08 -8.67 -14.47
C ILE A 16 -3.57 -8.49 -14.20
N ILE A 17 -3.97 -8.37 -12.93
CA ILE A 17 -5.37 -8.19 -12.55
C ILE A 17 -5.91 -6.88 -13.14
N ALA A 18 -5.17 -5.78 -13.01
CA ALA A 18 -5.59 -4.47 -13.52
C ALA A 18 -5.84 -4.51 -15.03
N SER A 19 -4.90 -5.08 -15.79
CA SER A 19 -5.00 -5.17 -17.25
C SER A 19 -6.06 -6.16 -17.72
N TYR A 20 -6.10 -7.36 -17.13
CA TYR A 20 -7.02 -8.42 -17.56
C TYR A 20 -8.48 -8.05 -17.31
N PHE A 21 -8.79 -7.47 -16.14
CA PHE A 21 -10.15 -7.06 -15.80
C PHE A 21 -10.49 -5.63 -16.22
N ASN A 22 -9.54 -4.90 -16.81
CA ASN A 22 -9.63 -3.48 -17.10
C ASN A 22 -10.16 -2.67 -15.90
N LYS A 23 -9.46 -2.84 -14.77
CA LYS A 23 -9.79 -2.26 -13.46
C LYS A 23 -8.58 -1.55 -12.86
N VAL A 24 -8.86 -0.56 -12.01
CA VAL A 24 -7.84 0.06 -11.16
C VAL A 24 -7.71 -0.81 -9.91
N VAL A 25 -6.56 -1.45 -9.72
CA VAL A 25 -6.32 -2.30 -8.54
C VAL A 25 -5.59 -1.48 -7.50
N VAL A 26 -6.15 -1.41 -6.30
CA VAL A 26 -5.53 -0.73 -5.15
C VAL A 26 -5.11 -1.78 -4.14
N LEU A 27 -3.83 -1.80 -3.78
CA LEU A 27 -3.31 -2.61 -2.69
C LEU A 27 -3.12 -1.74 -1.46
N LEU A 28 -3.83 -2.05 -0.38
CA LEU A 28 -3.60 -1.49 0.95
C LEU A 28 -2.89 -2.52 1.81
N THR A 29 -1.72 -2.19 2.32
CA THR A 29 -0.93 -3.11 3.15
C THR A 29 -0.09 -2.36 4.17
N LYS A 30 0.07 -2.96 5.35
CA LYS A 30 1.09 -2.60 6.36
C LYS A 30 2.18 -3.65 6.48
N ASN A 31 2.13 -4.69 5.65
CA ASN A 31 3.04 -5.83 5.70
C ASN A 31 4.34 -5.51 4.94
N GLU A 32 5.47 -5.52 5.65
CA GLU A 32 6.81 -5.32 5.09
C GLU A 32 7.13 -6.30 3.95
N ARG A 33 6.57 -7.52 3.95
CA ARG A 33 6.76 -8.49 2.85
C ARG A 33 6.02 -8.14 1.57
N SER A 34 4.90 -7.43 1.66
CA SER A 34 4.07 -7.04 0.51
C SER A 34 4.46 -5.66 -0.04
N GLY A 35 5.43 -4.99 0.58
CA GLY A 35 5.87 -3.65 0.20
C GLY A 35 4.94 -2.55 0.72
N ALA A 36 4.99 -1.40 0.06
CA ALA A 36 4.11 -0.27 0.36
C ALA A 36 2.72 -0.47 -0.26
N SER A 37 1.74 0.30 0.21
CA SER A 37 0.46 0.40 -0.49
C SER A 37 0.66 1.06 -1.86
N GLU A 38 0.06 0.49 -2.91
CA GLU A 38 0.26 0.92 -4.30
C GLU A 38 -1.03 0.81 -5.12
N THR A 39 -1.12 1.61 -6.18
CA THR A 39 -2.18 1.57 -7.18
C THR A 39 -1.66 1.06 -8.52
N PHE A 40 -2.36 0.12 -9.13
CA PHE A 40 -2.04 -0.50 -10.41
C PHE A 40 -3.14 -0.16 -11.42
N PHE A 41 -2.76 0.44 -12.54
CA PHE A 41 -3.68 0.70 -13.65
C PHE A 41 -3.53 -0.34 -14.75
N PRO A 42 -4.53 -0.48 -15.64
CA PRO A 42 -4.35 -1.23 -16.88
C PRO A 42 -3.13 -0.71 -17.65
N LEU A 43 -2.32 -1.62 -18.23
CA LEU A 43 -1.15 -1.24 -19.03
C LEU A 43 -1.53 -0.68 -20.42
N ARG A 44 -2.76 -0.95 -20.86
CA ARG A 44 -3.32 -0.60 -22.18
C ARG A 44 -4.75 -0.10 -22.06
N GLY A 45 -5.23 0.61 -23.07
CA GLY A 45 -6.57 1.17 -23.13
C GLY A 45 -6.72 2.44 -22.28
N THR A 46 -7.73 3.23 -22.63
CA THR A 46 -8.06 4.48 -21.95
C THR A 46 -8.99 4.26 -20.74
N PRO A 47 -8.97 5.16 -19.75
CA PRO A 47 -9.98 5.17 -18.70
C PRO A 47 -11.39 5.35 -19.27
N PRO A 48 -12.42 4.72 -18.66
CA PRO A 48 -13.80 5.03 -18.98
C PRO A 48 -14.15 6.45 -18.51
N GLN A 49 -15.35 6.93 -18.89
CA GLN A 49 -15.87 8.23 -18.43
C GLN A 49 -15.95 8.36 -16.90
N ASP A 50 -16.22 7.24 -16.22
CA ASP A 50 -16.19 7.14 -14.75
C ASP A 50 -15.10 6.14 -14.32
N PRO A 51 -13.85 6.60 -14.11
CA PRO A 51 -12.75 5.75 -13.65
C PRO A 51 -12.98 5.16 -12.24
N ASP A 52 -13.75 5.83 -11.40
CA ASP A 52 -14.01 5.41 -10.01
C ASP A 52 -14.85 4.13 -9.97
N SER A 53 -15.74 3.92 -10.95
CA SER A 53 -16.48 2.67 -11.14
C SER A 53 -15.59 1.43 -11.35
N LYS A 54 -14.31 1.64 -11.66
CA LYS A 54 -13.34 0.58 -11.98
C LYS A 54 -12.42 0.21 -10.83
N ILE A 55 -12.56 0.83 -9.66
CA ILE A 55 -11.68 0.54 -8.52
C ILE A 55 -12.00 -0.84 -7.91
N LEU A 56 -10.96 -1.65 -7.76
CA LEU A 56 -10.93 -2.88 -6.99
C LEU A 56 -9.86 -2.73 -5.91
N CYS A 57 -10.27 -2.65 -4.65
CA CYS A 57 -9.34 -2.53 -3.54
C CYS A 57 -9.16 -3.86 -2.81
N ILE A 58 -7.90 -4.18 -2.54
CA ILE A 58 -7.45 -5.40 -1.89
C ILE A 58 -6.62 -4.99 -0.67
N GLY A 59 -7.00 -5.50 0.50
CA GLY A 59 -6.24 -5.38 1.74
C GLY A 59 -5.29 -6.58 1.88
N GLY A 60 -3.99 -6.32 1.95
CA GLY A 60 -2.97 -7.31 2.27
C GLY A 60 -2.75 -7.42 3.78
N VAL A 61 -2.93 -8.62 4.33
CA VAL A 61 -2.55 -8.98 5.70
C VAL A 61 -1.62 -10.21 5.64
N PRO A 62 -0.96 -10.62 6.73
CA PRO A 62 -0.07 -11.78 6.70
C PRO A 62 -0.78 -13.02 6.12
N ASP A 63 -0.19 -13.59 5.06
CA ASP A 63 -0.65 -14.80 4.37
C ASP A 63 -2.10 -14.75 3.83
N HIS A 64 -2.70 -13.55 3.69
CA HIS A 64 -4.09 -13.43 3.22
C HIS A 64 -4.40 -12.09 2.54
N PHE A 65 -5.42 -12.09 1.67
CA PHE A 65 -5.95 -10.92 1.01
C PHE A 65 -7.45 -10.83 1.20
N VAL A 66 -7.93 -9.62 1.50
CA VAL A 66 -9.35 -9.34 1.67
C VAL A 66 -9.81 -8.30 0.65
N TYR A 67 -11.05 -8.42 0.20
CA TYR A 67 -11.68 -7.35 -0.56
C TYR A 67 -12.03 -6.19 0.38
N VAL A 68 -11.70 -4.96 -0.05
CA VAL A 68 -11.98 -3.75 0.73
C VAL A 68 -12.96 -2.88 -0.05
N LYS A 69 -14.10 -2.58 0.56
CA LYS A 69 -15.04 -1.59 0.00
C LYS A 69 -14.60 -0.19 0.41
N LEU A 70 -14.19 0.60 -0.57
CA LEU A 70 -13.77 1.98 -0.34
C LEU A 70 -14.98 2.93 -0.29
N LYS A 71 -14.85 3.99 0.51
CA LYS A 71 -15.75 5.14 0.42
C LYS A 71 -15.44 5.92 -0.85
N GLN A 72 -16.44 6.58 -1.42
CA GLN A 72 -16.25 7.46 -2.56
C GLN A 72 -15.22 8.56 -2.23
N HIS A 73 -14.39 8.90 -3.20
CA HIS A 73 -13.36 9.95 -3.09
C HIS A 73 -12.35 9.75 -1.95
N CYS A 74 -12.19 8.56 -1.39
CA CYS A 74 -11.16 8.35 -0.36
C CYS A 74 -9.75 8.52 -0.92
N PRO A 75 -8.76 8.91 -0.10
CA PRO A 75 -7.36 8.91 -0.53
C PRO A 75 -6.91 7.55 -1.06
N LEU A 76 -6.07 7.52 -2.09
CA LEU A 76 -5.59 6.30 -2.72
C LEU A 76 -4.06 6.24 -2.74
N PRO A 77 -3.44 5.07 -2.57
CA PRO A 77 -1.99 4.94 -2.63
C PRO A 77 -1.40 5.41 -3.97
N PRO A 78 -0.12 5.83 -3.99
CA PRO A 78 0.57 6.22 -5.21
C PRO A 78 0.57 5.12 -6.27
N THR A 79 0.72 5.54 -7.51
CA THR A 79 0.89 4.63 -8.66
C THR A 79 2.13 3.76 -8.49
N CYS A 80 2.01 2.47 -8.79
CA CYS A 80 3.14 1.54 -8.77
C CYS A 80 4.25 2.03 -9.72
N LYS A 81 5.48 2.10 -9.22
CA LYS A 81 6.62 2.71 -9.95
C LYS A 81 6.92 2.05 -11.29
N THR A 82 6.69 0.74 -11.40
CA THR A 82 6.95 0.01 -12.64
C THR A 82 5.87 0.27 -13.70
N TRP A 83 4.66 0.69 -13.31
CA TRP A 83 3.57 0.92 -14.26
C TRP A 83 3.94 1.95 -15.33
N THR A 84 4.49 3.10 -14.92
CA THR A 84 4.84 4.20 -15.84
C THR A 84 5.84 3.79 -16.91
N LYS A 85 6.70 2.81 -16.62
CA LYS A 85 7.68 2.26 -17.57
C LYS A 85 7.06 1.36 -18.64
N TYR A 86 5.96 0.68 -18.31
CA TYR A 86 5.39 -0.37 -19.15
C TYR A 86 4.01 -0.02 -19.74
N CYS A 87 3.39 1.09 -19.30
CA CYS A 87 2.12 1.54 -19.85
C CYS A 87 2.28 2.09 -21.27
N THR A 88 1.22 1.92 -22.07
CA THR A 88 1.09 2.58 -23.38
C THR A 88 0.75 4.05 -23.23
N GLN A 89 0.99 4.84 -24.29
CA GLN A 89 0.67 6.27 -24.30
C GLN A 89 -0.80 6.55 -24.00
N GLU A 90 -1.72 5.76 -24.55
CA GLU A 90 -3.16 5.86 -24.29
C GLU A 90 -3.50 5.62 -22.81
N ALA A 91 -2.84 4.65 -22.17
CA ALA A 91 -3.07 4.28 -20.78
C ALA A 91 -2.52 5.30 -19.79
N SER A 92 -1.59 6.17 -20.20
CA SER A 92 -1.02 7.21 -19.32
C SER A 92 -2.08 8.11 -18.68
N SER A 93 -3.20 8.32 -19.38
CA SER A 93 -4.34 9.13 -18.92
C SER A 93 -5.07 8.56 -17.69
N TRP A 94 -4.93 7.26 -17.39
CA TRP A 94 -5.49 6.68 -16.16
C TRP A 94 -4.95 7.39 -14.91
N GLN A 95 -3.65 7.69 -14.87
CA GLN A 95 -3.02 8.28 -13.70
C GLN A 95 -3.57 9.67 -13.38
N THR A 96 -3.88 10.47 -14.41
CA THR A 96 -4.40 11.83 -14.24
C THR A 96 -5.71 11.85 -13.47
N SER A 97 -6.56 10.84 -13.62
CA SER A 97 -7.84 10.74 -12.91
C SER A 97 -7.72 10.55 -11.40
N PHE A 98 -6.54 10.15 -10.90
CA PHE A 98 -6.36 9.78 -9.48
C PHE A 98 -5.29 10.60 -8.75
N VAL A 99 -4.61 11.53 -9.44
CA VAL A 99 -3.46 12.25 -8.89
C VAL A 99 -3.80 13.02 -7.60
N ASP A 100 -4.96 13.65 -7.53
CA ASP A 100 -5.39 14.41 -6.35
C ASP A 100 -5.55 13.50 -5.12
N ARG A 101 -6.23 12.37 -5.30
CA ARG A 101 -6.42 11.35 -4.25
C ARG A 101 -5.11 10.69 -3.84
N GLN A 102 -4.15 10.61 -4.76
CA GLN A 102 -2.79 10.12 -4.47
C GLN A 102 -2.00 11.12 -3.64
N ALA A 103 -2.11 12.42 -3.94
CA ALA A 103 -1.50 13.48 -3.14
C ALA A 103 -2.08 13.50 -1.72
N GLU A 104 -3.40 13.39 -1.56
CA GLU A 104 -4.06 13.29 -0.25
C GLU A 104 -3.56 12.10 0.56
N PHE A 105 -3.37 10.94 -0.08
CA PHE A 105 -2.88 9.75 0.61
C PHE A 105 -1.45 9.96 1.10
N VAL A 106 -0.58 10.53 0.27
CA VAL A 106 0.81 10.83 0.67
C VAL A 106 0.81 11.78 1.87
N ALA A 107 0.02 12.86 1.82
CA ALA A 107 -0.09 13.80 2.94
C ALA A 107 -0.59 13.11 4.22
N LEU A 108 -1.58 12.21 4.11
CA LEU A 108 -2.08 11.43 5.24
C LEU A 108 -1.00 10.52 5.85
N MET A 109 -0.25 9.80 5.01
CA MET A 109 0.81 8.90 5.48
C MET A 109 1.99 9.65 6.11
N ASP A 110 2.27 10.87 5.67
CA ASP A 110 3.35 11.68 6.24
C ASP A 110 2.97 12.26 7.61
N ASN A 111 1.69 12.60 7.81
CA ASN A 111 1.16 12.98 9.13
C ASN A 111 1.22 11.80 10.12
N GLU A 112 0.88 10.57 9.70
CA GLU A 112 0.96 9.38 10.57
C GLU A 112 2.38 9.07 11.06
N LYS A 113 3.42 9.39 10.26
CA LYS A 113 4.82 9.21 10.67
C LYS A 113 5.25 10.22 11.74
N GLY A 114 4.61 11.38 11.80
CA GLY A 114 4.89 12.44 12.77
C GLY A 114 4.52 12.10 14.22
N ASP A 115 3.58 11.17 14.42
CA ASP A 115 3.08 10.75 15.74
C ASP A 115 3.80 9.52 16.32
N ALA A 116 4.91 9.08 15.70
CA ALA A 116 5.75 8.04 16.29
C ALA A 116 6.39 8.56 17.58
N VAL A 117 5.77 8.25 18.73
CA VAL A 117 6.25 8.54 20.08
C VAL A 117 7.77 8.25 20.17
N PRO A 118 8.60 9.22 20.62
CA PRO A 118 10.03 9.00 20.72
C PRO A 118 10.31 7.79 21.61
N LYS A 119 11.02 6.79 21.08
CA LYS A 119 11.56 5.69 21.87
C LYS A 119 12.41 6.30 22.99
N ARG A 120 11.90 6.30 24.22
CA ARG A 120 12.66 6.74 25.40
C ARG A 120 13.94 5.91 25.44
N LYS A 121 15.09 6.57 25.31
CA LYS A 121 16.39 5.95 25.55
C LYS A 121 16.38 5.45 26.99
N LEU A 122 16.53 4.15 27.18
CA LEU A 122 16.72 3.56 28.51
C LEU A 122 18.03 4.16 29.06
N GLN A 123 17.92 5.07 30.03
CA GLN A 123 19.09 5.59 30.73
C GLN A 123 19.67 4.44 31.54
N LYS A 124 20.90 4.06 31.21
CA LYS A 124 21.73 3.14 31.99
C LYS A 124 22.14 3.90 33.26
N GLY A 125 21.39 3.70 34.34
CA GLY A 125 21.78 4.18 35.67
C GLY A 125 23.00 3.39 36.15
N ASP A 126 24.12 4.08 36.30
CA ASP A 126 25.29 3.65 37.05
C ASP A 126 25.19 4.27 38.46
N SER A 127 25.21 3.43 39.51
CA SER A 127 25.72 3.75 40.86
C SER A 127 25.69 2.52 41.77
N LYS A 128 26.85 1.86 41.82
CA LYS A 128 27.61 1.30 42.96
C LYS A 128 26.90 0.91 44.29
N GLU A 129 27.09 -0.38 44.64
CA GLU A 129 27.31 -1.08 45.95
C GLU A 129 27.30 -0.28 47.28
N CYS A 130 26.99 -0.80 48.49
CA CYS A 130 26.83 -2.13 49.14
C CYS A 130 26.38 -1.88 50.62
N PRO A 131 26.38 -2.84 51.59
CA PRO A 131 25.89 -4.23 51.68
C PRO A 131 24.95 -4.42 52.92
N ILE A 132 24.50 -5.64 53.24
CA ILE A 132 24.47 -6.32 54.57
C ILE A 132 23.54 -7.55 54.51
N ASP A 133 24.09 -8.68 54.99
CA ASP A 133 23.53 -10.02 55.14
C ASP A 133 22.35 -10.18 56.14
N CYS A 134 21.69 -11.35 56.01
CA CYS A 134 20.93 -12.13 57.00
C CYS A 134 19.49 -11.72 57.37
N LEU A 135 18.51 -12.48 56.86
CA LEU A 135 17.77 -13.52 57.61
C LEU A 135 16.97 -14.43 56.65
#